data_AF-A0A840Y2H8-F1
#
_entry.id   AF-A0A840Y2H8-F1
#
_cell.length_a   1.000
_cell.length_b   1.000
_cell.length_c   1.000
_cell.angle_alpha   90.00
_cell.angle_beta   90.00
_cell.angle_gamma   90.00
#
_symmetry.space_group_name_H-M   'P 1'
#
loop_
_entity.id
_entity.type
_entity.pdbx_description
1 polymer ?
#
loop_
_entity_poly.entity_id
_entity_poly.type
_entity_poly.pdbx_seq_one_letter_code
_entity_poly.pdbx_strand_id
1 'polypeptide(L)'
;MHHYEHFWLDPKFWVAVSFVLFVVLLGRMIWGRLGALLDARGAQVRSQLAEATRLREEAEAMRKQAEAERAQAVQEAEAMITRARAEADRVATAATAEAEANAARRERMAMDRIAAAEASALAEVRQAAAEIAAAAARTVIAERLTAEQDAAMIDKAVADLPRALRAA
;
A
#
# COMPACT_ATOMS: atom_id res chain seq x y z
N MET A 1 -4.62 -69.44 106.06
CA MET A 1 -3.61 -68.77 105.23
C MET A 1 -4.05 -68.83 103.78
N HIS A 2 -4.59 -67.75 103.22
CA HIS A 2 -4.56 -67.43 101.79
C HIS A 2 -4.88 -65.93 101.68
N HIS A 3 -3.85 -65.12 101.47
CA HIS A 3 -3.94 -63.68 101.26
C HIS A 3 -4.34 -63.42 99.80
N TYR A 4 -5.49 -62.78 99.60
CA TYR A 4 -5.86 -62.20 98.32
C TYR A 4 -5.37 -60.75 98.31
N GLU A 5 -4.11 -60.53 97.93
CA GLU A 5 -3.66 -59.19 97.56
C GLU A 5 -4.38 -58.82 96.26
N HIS A 6 -5.35 -57.91 96.36
CA HIS A 6 -6.10 -57.45 95.20
C HIS A 6 -5.16 -56.74 94.22
N PHE A 7 -4.93 -57.32 93.04
CA PHE A 7 -4.07 -56.75 91.99
C PHE A 7 -4.46 -55.31 91.58
N TRP A 8 -5.68 -54.90 91.89
CA TRP A 8 -6.22 -53.54 91.68
C TRP A 8 -5.63 -52.49 92.64
N LEU A 9 -5.01 -52.91 93.75
CA LEU A 9 -4.33 -52.05 94.73
C LEU A 9 -2.84 -51.85 94.40
N ASP A 10 -2.27 -52.59 93.43
CA ASP A 10 -0.88 -52.40 92.99
C ASP A 10 -0.77 -51.15 92.11
N PRO A 11 0.02 -50.12 92.50
CA PRO A 11 0.23 -48.91 91.72
C PRO A 11 0.69 -49.17 90.27
N LYS A 12 1.40 -50.28 90.03
CA LYS A 12 1.91 -50.64 88.70
C LYS A 12 0.79 -50.95 87.70
N PHE A 13 -0.34 -51.50 88.18
CA PHE A 13 -1.50 -51.80 87.31
C PHE A 13 -2.10 -50.50 86.76
N TRP A 14 -2.35 -49.51 87.62
CA TRP A 14 -2.87 -48.21 87.20
C TRP A 14 -1.89 -47.43 86.31
N VAL A 15 -0.58 -47.55 86.55
CA VAL A 15 0.45 -47.01 85.65
C VAL A 15 0.37 -47.65 84.27
N ALA A 16 0.25 -48.98 84.17
CA ALA A 16 0.11 -49.68 82.89
C ALA A 16 -1.17 -49.28 82.15
N VAL A 17 -2.31 -49.17 82.85
CA VAL A 17 -3.57 -48.70 82.25
C VAL A 17 -3.45 -47.26 81.73
N SER A 18 -2.85 -46.35 82.51
CA SER A 18 -2.62 -44.97 82.10
C SER A 18 -1.68 -44.86 80.90
N PHE A 19 -0.64 -45.69 80.83
CA PHE A 19 0.29 -45.76 79.71
C PHE A 19 -0.40 -46.25 78.44
N VAL A 20 -1.19 -47.33 78.52
CA VAL A 20 -1.96 -47.83 77.37
C VAL A 20 -2.97 -46.77 76.90
N LEU A 21 -3.69 -46.14 77.81
CA LEU A 21 -4.63 -45.08 77.46
C LEU A 21 -3.92 -43.89 76.78
N PHE A 22 -2.76 -43.48 77.31
CA PHE A 22 -1.93 -42.44 76.72
C PHE A 22 -1.46 -42.80 75.32
N VAL A 23 -0.93 -44.01 75.12
CA VAL A 23 -0.46 -44.50 73.81
C VAL A 23 -1.60 -44.58 72.80
N VAL A 24 -2.79 -45.02 73.21
CA VAL A 24 -3.96 -45.08 72.32
C VAL A 24 -4.41 -43.67 71.91
N LEU A 25 -4.47 -42.73 72.84
CA LEU A 25 -4.85 -41.33 72.57
C LEU A 25 -3.81 -40.63 71.67
N LEU A 26 -2.51 -40.76 71.97
CA LEU A 26 -1.44 -40.19 71.14
C LEU A 26 -1.34 -40.86 69.78
N GLY A 27 -1.39 -42.19 69.74
CA GLY A 27 -1.32 -42.97 68.51
C GLY A 27 -2.42 -42.57 67.54
N ARG A 28 -3.67 -42.44 68.02
CA ARG A 28 -4.78 -41.99 67.17
C ARG A 28 -4.58 -40.58 66.63
N MET A 29 -4.00 -39.66 67.41
CA MET A 29 -3.70 -38.30 66.95
C MET A 29 -2.56 -38.28 65.93
N ILE A 30 -1.47 -38.99 66.20
CA ILE A 30 -0.28 -39.04 65.35
C ILE A 30 -0.61 -39.69 64.00
N TRP A 31 -1.32 -40.82 63.98
CA TRP A 31 -1.72 -41.48 62.72
C TRP A 31 -2.58 -40.57 61.84
N GLY A 32 -3.52 -39.83 62.44
CA GLY A 32 -4.35 -38.87 61.70
C GLY A 32 -3.54 -37.72 61.10
N ARG A 33 -2.60 -37.15 61.87
CA ARG A 33 -1.75 -36.04 61.41
C ARG A 33 -0.74 -36.49 60.34
N LEU A 34 -0.14 -37.67 60.48
CA LEU A 34 0.78 -38.22 59.48
C LEU A 34 0.07 -38.52 58.17
N GLY A 35 -1.10 -39.19 58.23
CA GLY A 35 -1.92 -39.48 57.05
C GLY A 35 -2.30 -38.20 56.30
N ALA A 36 -2.81 -37.18 57.02
CA ALA A 36 -3.16 -35.90 56.42
C ALA A 36 -1.96 -35.20 55.74
N LEU A 37 -0.75 -35.29 56.31
CA LEU A 37 0.45 -34.69 55.72
C LEU A 37 0.89 -35.41 54.43
N LEU A 38 0.83 -36.76 54.43
CA LEU A 38 1.11 -37.59 53.26
C LEU A 38 0.09 -37.35 52.15
N ASP A 39 -1.19 -37.25 52.49
CA ASP A 39 -2.26 -36.94 51.54
C ASP A 39 -2.10 -35.54 50.96
N ALA A 40 -1.77 -34.54 51.79
CA ALA A 40 -1.50 -33.17 51.34
C ALA A 40 -0.31 -33.11 50.37
N ARG A 41 0.79 -33.81 50.69
CA ARG A 41 1.95 -33.96 49.78
C ARG A 41 1.55 -34.63 48.48
N GLY A 42 0.79 -35.72 48.53
CA GLY A 42 0.31 -36.43 47.35
C GLY A 42 -0.60 -35.56 46.47
N ALA A 43 -1.50 -34.79 47.09
CA ALA A 43 -2.37 -33.86 46.38
C ALA A 43 -1.56 -32.73 45.70
N GLN A 44 -0.57 -32.17 46.39
CA GLN A 44 0.32 -31.15 45.84
C GLN A 44 1.14 -31.68 44.65
N VAL A 45 1.69 -32.89 44.74
CA VAL A 45 2.44 -33.48 43.62
C VAL A 45 1.51 -33.74 42.44
N ARG A 46 0.30 -34.26 42.67
CA ARG A 46 -0.69 -34.46 41.62
C ARG A 46 -1.08 -33.14 40.93
N SER A 47 -1.29 -32.06 41.70
CA SER A 47 -1.62 -30.76 41.12
C SER A 47 -0.47 -30.18 40.30
N GLN A 48 0.78 -30.30 40.79
CA GLN A 48 1.96 -29.86 40.05
C GLN A 48 2.16 -30.64 38.75
N LEU A 49 1.94 -31.96 38.76
CA LEU A 49 2.02 -32.77 37.55
C LEU A 49 0.91 -32.42 36.55
N ALA A 50 -0.32 -32.20 37.02
CA ALA A 50 -1.42 -31.78 36.16
C ALA A 50 -1.16 -30.41 35.52
N GLU A 51 -0.64 -29.46 36.29
CA GLU A 51 -0.26 -28.14 35.79
C GLU A 51 0.91 -28.21 34.80
N ALA A 52 1.93 -29.02 35.07
CA ALA A 52 3.05 -29.24 34.15
C ALA A 52 2.59 -29.85 32.82
N THR A 53 1.68 -30.83 32.85
CA THR A 53 1.08 -31.39 31.64
C THR A 53 0.29 -30.33 30.88
N ARG A 54 -0.55 -29.54 31.55
CA ARG A 54 -1.31 -28.46 30.92
C ARG A 54 -0.40 -27.42 30.25
N LEU A 55 0.64 -26.97 30.95
CA LEU A 55 1.62 -26.03 30.42
C LEU A 55 2.37 -26.59 29.20
N ARG A 56 2.68 -27.89 29.22
CA ARG A 56 3.29 -28.57 28.08
C ARG A 56 2.34 -28.59 26.88
N GLU A 57 1.07 -28.96 27.08
CA GLU A 57 0.07 -28.96 26.02
C GLU A 57 -0.15 -27.56 25.44
N GLU A 58 -0.24 -26.54 26.29
CA GLU A 58 -0.32 -25.14 25.88
C GLU A 58 0.91 -24.70 25.07
N ALA A 59 2.11 -25.07 25.50
CA ALA A 59 3.35 -24.76 24.78
C ALA A 59 3.42 -25.48 23.42
N GLU A 60 3.02 -26.75 23.35
CA GLU A 60 2.94 -27.50 22.09
C GLU A 60 1.90 -26.89 21.14
N ALA A 61 0.75 -26.44 21.66
CA ALA A 61 -0.27 -25.75 20.89
C ALA A 61 0.23 -24.39 20.36
N MET A 62 0.83 -23.57 21.22
CA MET A 62 1.43 -22.29 20.84
C MET A 62 2.52 -22.47 19.78
N ARG A 63 3.36 -23.50 19.91
CA ARG A 63 4.39 -23.80 18.93
C ARG A 63 3.79 -24.17 17.57
N LYS A 64 2.78 -25.03 17.53
CA LYS A 64 2.08 -25.40 16.28
C LYS A 64 1.42 -24.19 15.63
N GLN A 65 0.79 -23.33 16.44
CA GLN A 65 0.19 -22.10 15.94
C GLN A 65 1.25 -21.17 15.34
N ALA A 66 2.37 -20.94 16.03
CA ALA A 66 3.46 -20.11 15.52
C ALA A 66 4.10 -20.68 14.24
N GLU A 67 4.24 -22.01 14.15
CA GLU A 67 4.72 -22.67 12.92
C GLU A 67 3.74 -22.47 11.76
N ALA A 68 2.43 -22.59 12.00
CA ALA A 68 1.40 -22.35 10.99
C ALA A 68 1.35 -20.87 10.56
N GLU A 69 1.35 -19.95 11.51
CA GLU A 69 1.38 -18.50 11.25
C GLU A 69 2.63 -18.10 10.46
N ARG A 70 3.79 -18.67 10.80
CA ARG A 70 5.03 -18.45 10.05
C ARG A 70 4.91 -18.95 8.60
N ALA A 71 4.35 -20.15 8.39
CA ALA A 71 4.16 -20.68 7.05
C ALA A 71 3.20 -19.81 6.22
N GLN A 72 2.10 -19.35 6.83
CA GLN A 72 1.16 -18.44 6.20
C GLN A 72 1.82 -17.09 5.86
N ALA A 73 2.58 -16.50 6.78
CA ALA A 73 3.27 -15.23 6.55
C ALA A 73 4.27 -15.31 5.39
N VAL A 74 4.97 -16.44 5.24
CA VAL A 74 5.88 -16.67 4.10
C VAL A 74 5.09 -16.72 2.78
N GLN A 75 3.98 -17.47 2.73
CA GLN A 75 3.13 -17.54 1.53
C GLN A 75 2.53 -16.17 1.17
N GLU A 76 2.07 -15.42 2.17
CA GLU A 76 1.55 -14.06 1.97
C GLU A 76 2.62 -13.10 1.44
N ALA A 77 3.85 -13.20 1.97
CA ALA A 77 4.97 -12.39 1.48
C ALA A 77 5.33 -12.72 0.03
N GLU A 78 5.39 -14.01 -0.34
CA GLU A 78 5.63 -14.44 -1.72
C GLU A 78 4.52 -13.97 -2.66
N ALA A 79 3.26 -14.08 -2.24
CA ALA A 79 2.11 -13.58 -2.99
C ALA A 79 2.15 -12.05 -3.15
N MET A 80 2.55 -11.32 -2.10
CA MET A 80 2.72 -9.88 -2.12
C MET A 80 3.81 -9.46 -3.12
N ILE A 81 4.98 -10.12 -3.09
CA ILE A 81 6.07 -9.85 -4.04
C ILE A 81 5.63 -10.13 -5.47
N THR A 82 4.92 -11.24 -5.70
CA THR A 82 4.42 -11.60 -7.03
C THR A 82 3.45 -10.55 -7.55
N ARG A 83 2.49 -10.11 -6.72
CA ARG A 83 1.54 -9.04 -7.07
C ARG A 83 2.26 -7.71 -7.34
N ALA A 84 3.24 -7.35 -6.52
CA ALA A 84 4.01 -6.13 -6.68
C ALA A 84 4.79 -6.11 -8.00
N ARG A 85 5.38 -7.24 -8.40
CA ARG A 85 6.06 -7.38 -9.70
C ARG A 85 5.09 -7.25 -10.86
N ALA A 86 3.97 -7.97 -10.82
CA ALA A 86 2.95 -7.89 -11.86
C ALA A 86 2.39 -6.47 -12.02
N GLU A 87 2.16 -5.76 -10.91
CA GLU A 87 1.71 -4.38 -10.94
C GLU A 87 2.81 -3.42 -11.45
N ALA A 88 4.07 -3.63 -11.06
CA ALA A 88 5.19 -2.86 -11.57
C ALA A 88 5.32 -3.00 -13.10
N ASP A 89 5.22 -4.22 -13.63
CA ASP A 89 5.25 -4.48 -15.07
C ASP A 89 4.07 -3.82 -15.80
N ARG A 90 2.87 -3.86 -15.20
CA ARG A 90 1.67 -3.20 -15.74
C ARG A 90 1.85 -1.68 -15.78
N VAL A 91 2.36 -1.08 -14.71
CA VAL A 91 2.63 0.36 -14.62
C VAL A 91 3.72 0.76 -15.61
N ALA A 92 4.79 -0.02 -15.72
CA ALA A 92 5.87 0.24 -16.67
C ALA A 92 5.32 0.23 -18.12
N THR A 93 4.54 -0.79 -18.48
CA THR A 93 3.93 -0.91 -19.82
C THR A 93 2.96 0.24 -20.11
N ALA A 94 2.15 0.64 -19.14
CA ALA A 94 1.25 1.77 -19.27
C ALA A 94 2.01 3.10 -19.44
N ALA A 95 3.06 3.30 -18.65
CA ALA A 95 3.90 4.50 -18.72
C ALA A 95 4.66 4.60 -20.05
N THR A 96 5.18 3.49 -20.59
CA THR A 96 5.81 3.47 -21.91
C THR A 96 4.82 3.80 -23.02
N ALA A 97 3.63 3.20 -22.99
CA ALA A 97 2.57 3.48 -23.97
C ALA A 97 2.11 4.94 -23.91
N GLU A 98 1.97 5.51 -22.71
CA GLU A 98 1.64 6.92 -22.53
C GLU A 98 2.75 7.84 -23.02
N ALA A 99 4.02 7.51 -22.72
CA ALA A 99 5.17 8.26 -23.18
C ALA A 99 5.27 8.29 -24.72
N GLU A 100 5.07 7.16 -25.38
CA GLU A 100 5.03 7.06 -26.85
C GLU A 100 3.87 7.89 -27.42
N ALA A 101 2.67 7.79 -26.85
CA ALA A 101 1.53 8.60 -27.27
C ALA A 101 1.79 10.10 -27.08
N ASN A 102 2.45 10.50 -26.00
CA ASN A 102 2.83 11.88 -25.72
C ASN A 102 3.88 12.38 -26.72
N ALA A 103 4.89 11.56 -27.03
CA ALA A 103 5.90 11.87 -28.03
C ALA A 103 5.28 12.08 -29.42
N ALA A 104 4.43 11.15 -29.87
CA ALA A 104 3.73 11.27 -31.14
C ALA A 104 2.82 12.51 -31.23
N ARG A 105 2.16 12.90 -30.13
CA ARG A 105 1.38 14.15 -30.08
C ARG A 105 2.28 15.38 -30.20
N ARG A 106 3.42 15.39 -29.50
CA ARG A 106 4.38 16.50 -29.56
C ARG A 106 5.00 16.63 -30.95
N GLU A 107 5.32 15.52 -31.59
CA GLU A 107 5.83 15.50 -32.97
C GLU A 107 4.82 16.10 -33.94
N ARG A 108 3.56 15.65 -33.90
CA ARG A 108 2.48 16.24 -34.71
C ARG A 108 2.34 17.75 -34.48
N MET A 109 2.30 18.18 -33.22
CA MET A 109 2.23 19.61 -32.89
C MET A 109 3.43 20.40 -33.42
N ALA A 110 4.63 19.81 -33.44
CA ALA A 110 5.82 20.45 -34.00
C ALA A 110 5.73 20.55 -35.53
N MET A 111 5.28 19.49 -36.20
CA MET A 111 5.05 19.48 -37.64
C MET A 111 3.98 20.51 -38.05
N ASP A 112 2.86 20.58 -37.32
CA ASP A 112 1.80 21.57 -37.57
C ASP A 112 2.30 23.00 -37.41
N ARG A 113 3.15 23.25 -36.40
CA ARG A 113 3.79 24.57 -36.19
C ARG A 113 4.76 24.92 -37.30
N ILE A 114 5.55 23.96 -37.79
CA ILE A 114 6.47 24.16 -38.91
C ILE A 114 5.66 24.50 -40.17
N ALA A 115 4.63 23.73 -40.49
CA ALA A 115 3.77 23.99 -41.64
C ALA A 115 3.09 25.37 -41.57
N ALA A 116 2.61 25.78 -40.39
CA ALA A 116 2.05 27.11 -40.18
C ALA A 116 3.10 28.22 -40.37
N ALA A 117 4.32 28.02 -39.86
CA ALA A 117 5.42 28.97 -40.02
C ALA A 117 5.87 29.09 -41.49
N GLU A 118 5.96 27.97 -42.22
CA GLU A 118 6.26 27.96 -43.66
C GLU A 118 5.20 28.71 -44.47
N ALA A 119 3.92 28.48 -44.16
CA ALA A 119 2.82 29.20 -44.80
C ALA A 119 2.88 30.71 -44.53
N SER A 120 3.19 31.13 -43.29
CA SER A 120 3.38 32.54 -42.93
C SER A 120 4.56 33.16 -43.69
N ALA A 121 5.73 32.49 -43.68
CA ALA A 121 6.92 32.98 -44.36
C ALA A 121 6.68 33.13 -45.87
N LEU A 122 5.99 32.16 -46.50
CA LEU A 122 5.63 32.26 -47.92
C LEU A 122 4.68 33.43 -48.19
N ALA A 123 3.70 33.67 -47.30
CA ALA A 123 2.80 34.81 -47.41
C ALA A 123 3.55 36.15 -47.27
N GLU A 124 4.49 36.24 -46.32
CA GLU A 124 5.35 37.41 -46.12
C GLU A 124 6.22 37.70 -47.35
N VAL A 125 6.85 36.68 -47.95
CA VAL A 125 7.64 36.85 -49.18
C VAL A 125 6.77 37.33 -50.36
N ARG A 126 5.56 36.76 -50.51
CA ARG A 126 4.62 37.20 -51.56
C ARG A 126 4.19 38.65 -51.35
N GLN A 127 3.90 39.04 -50.11
CA GLN A 127 3.53 40.40 -49.77
C GLN A 127 4.67 41.38 -50.08
N ALA A 128 5.89 41.07 -49.66
CA ALA A 128 7.07 41.88 -49.97
C ALA A 128 7.31 42.01 -51.49
N ALA A 129 7.15 40.92 -52.25
CA ALA A 129 7.26 40.95 -53.70
C ALA A 129 6.17 41.82 -54.35
N ALA A 130 4.93 41.73 -53.87
CA ALA A 130 3.82 42.57 -54.34
C ALA A 130 4.07 44.06 -54.05
N GLU A 131 4.62 44.39 -52.89
CA GLU A 131 4.97 45.76 -52.51
C GLU A 131 6.09 46.32 -53.40
N ILE A 132 7.14 45.54 -53.65
CA ILE A 132 8.23 45.92 -54.55
C ILE A 132 7.71 46.10 -55.99
N ALA A 133 6.91 45.18 -56.49
CA ALA A 133 6.31 45.27 -57.82
C ALA A 133 5.41 46.50 -57.96
N ALA A 134 4.57 46.78 -56.95
CA ALA A 134 3.73 47.98 -56.92
C ALA A 134 4.56 49.25 -56.84
N ALA A 135 5.65 49.27 -56.07
CA ALA A 135 6.57 50.41 -56.02
C ALA A 135 7.26 50.66 -57.36
N ALA A 136 7.77 49.61 -58.01
CA ALA A 136 8.37 49.70 -59.34
C ALA A 136 7.36 50.17 -60.39
N ALA A 137 6.13 49.66 -60.37
CA ALA A 137 5.07 50.11 -61.26
C ALA A 137 4.75 51.59 -61.05
N ARG A 138 4.67 52.08 -59.81
CA ARG A 138 4.50 53.52 -59.51
C ARG A 138 5.63 54.36 -60.10
N THR A 139 6.88 53.94 -59.95
CA THR A 139 8.04 54.64 -60.51
C THR A 139 7.99 54.69 -62.03
N VAL A 140 7.75 53.55 -62.69
CA VAL A 140 7.65 53.48 -64.16
C VAL A 140 6.52 54.35 -64.69
N ILE A 141 5.35 54.34 -64.03
CA ILE A 141 4.24 55.22 -64.38
C ILE A 141 4.68 56.68 -64.24
N ALA A 142 5.29 57.08 -63.12
CA ALA A 142 5.73 58.45 -62.89
C ALA A 142 6.78 58.94 -63.92
N GLU A 143 7.68 58.05 -64.37
CA GLU A 143 8.70 58.38 -65.37
C GLU A 143 8.16 58.44 -66.80
N ARG A 144 7.13 57.65 -67.12
CA ARG A 144 6.58 57.53 -68.48
C ARG A 144 5.37 58.41 -68.73
N LEU A 145 4.69 58.89 -67.69
CA LEU A 145 3.47 59.67 -67.80
C LEU A 145 3.76 61.05 -68.41
N THR A 146 3.32 61.22 -69.66
CA THR A 146 3.32 62.53 -70.34
C THR A 146 1.95 63.19 -70.24
N ALA A 147 1.88 64.51 -70.41
CA ALA A 147 0.63 65.26 -70.36
C ALA A 147 -0.44 64.75 -71.36
N GLU A 148 -0.03 64.24 -72.52
CA GLU A 148 -0.93 63.62 -73.51
C GLU A 148 -1.48 62.27 -73.06
N GLN A 149 -0.65 61.45 -72.40
CA GLN A 149 -1.10 60.15 -71.87
C GLN A 149 -2.04 60.33 -70.67
N ASP A 150 -1.79 61.33 -69.83
CA ASP A 150 -2.62 61.65 -68.67
C ASP A 150 -4.00 62.16 -69.12
N ALA A 151 -4.06 63.06 -70.10
CA ALA A 151 -5.31 63.51 -70.72
C ALA A 151 -6.09 62.34 -71.36
N ALA A 152 -5.40 61.44 -72.10
CA ALA A 152 -6.03 60.26 -72.69
C ALA A 152 -6.57 59.27 -71.63
N MET A 153 -5.92 59.15 -70.46
CA MET A 153 -6.42 58.33 -69.35
C MET A 153 -7.66 58.94 -68.69
N ILE A 154 -7.69 60.27 -68.52
CA ILE A 154 -8.87 61.01 -68.02
C ILE A 154 -10.06 60.82 -68.96
N ASP A 155 -9.87 61.02 -70.27
CA ASP A 155 -10.93 60.84 -71.26
C ASP A 155 -11.46 59.40 -71.27
N LYS A 156 -10.57 58.40 -71.11
CA LYS A 156 -10.96 57.00 -71.04
C LYS A 156 -11.72 56.66 -69.75
N ALA A 157 -11.31 57.20 -68.60
CA ALA A 157 -12.02 57.05 -67.33
C ALA A 157 -13.41 57.71 -67.37
N VAL A 158 -13.54 58.88 -67.99
CA VAL A 158 -14.81 59.56 -68.25
C VAL A 158 -15.69 58.75 -69.20
N ALA A 159 -15.11 58.11 -70.22
CA ALA A 159 -15.83 57.24 -71.14
C ALA A 159 -16.28 55.89 -70.53
N ASP A 160 -15.59 55.38 -69.51
CA ASP A 160 -15.91 54.11 -68.83
C ASP A 160 -16.88 54.27 -67.63
N LEU A 161 -17.02 55.48 -67.07
CA LEU A 161 -17.99 55.84 -66.03
C LEU A 161 -19.44 55.33 -66.29
N PRO A 162 -19.99 55.47 -67.51
CA PRO A 162 -21.31 54.95 -67.86
C PRO A 162 -21.44 53.42 -67.81
N ARG A 163 -20.34 52.66 -67.92
CA ARG A 163 -20.35 51.19 -67.77
C ARG A 163 -20.31 50.78 -66.31
N ALA A 164 -19.46 51.42 -65.50
CA ALA A 164 -19.36 51.14 -64.07
C ALA A 164 -20.67 51.44 -63.34
N LEU A 165 -21.36 52.53 -63.71
CA LEU A 165 -22.67 52.90 -63.14
C LEU A 165 -23.85 52.02 -63.60
N ARG A 166 -23.66 51.13 -64.58
CA ARG A 166 -24.67 50.12 -64.98
C ARG A 166 -24.42 48.74 -64.38
N ALA A 167 -23.24 48.50 -63.81
CA ALA A 167 -22.85 47.22 -63.21
C ALA A 167 -22.97 47.21 -61.67
N ALA A 168 -23.32 48.34 -61.07
CA ALA A 168 -23.80 48.48 -59.70
C ALA A 168 -25.33 48.57 -59.69
#